data_AF-A0A7W9IJY2-F1
#
_entry.id   AF-A0A7W9IJY2-F1
#
_cell.length_a   1.000
_cell.length_b   1.000
_cell.length_c   1.000
_cell.angle_alpha   90.00
_cell.angle_beta   90.00
_cell.angle_gamma   90.00
#
_symmetry.space_group_name_H-M   'P 1'
#
loop_
_entity.id
_entity.type
_entity.pdbx_description
1 polymer ?
#
loop_
_entity_poly.entity_id
_entity_poly.type
_entity_poly.pdbx_seq_one_letter_code
_entity_poly.pdbx_strand_id
1 'polypeptide(L)' 'MPMAVALFTAQDIAPRRDEEKVNSVVRWSDFHRGGHFAAMEAPDLLLDDVRDFFAAYR' A
#
# COMPACT_ATOMS: atom_id res chain seq x y z
N MET A 1 9.18 11.67 -6.67
CA MET A 1 7.92 11.96 -5.96
C MET A 1 7.68 10.82 -4.99
N PRO A 2 7.33 11.08 -3.71
CA PRO A 2 7.12 10.01 -2.73
C PRO A 2 5.97 9.09 -3.15
N MET A 3 6.18 7.78 -3.01
CA MET A 3 5.21 6.73 -3.34
C MET A 3 4.96 5.84 -2.11
N ALA A 4 3.72 5.43 -1.90
CA ALA A 4 3.34 4.41 -0.94
C ALA A 4 2.72 3.21 -1.66
N VAL A 5 2.95 2.00 -1.11
CA VAL A 5 2.39 0.75 -1.61
C VAL A 5 1.62 0.07 -0.49
N ALA A 6 0.37 -0.30 -0.78
CA ALA A 6 -0.48 -1.09 0.10
C ALA A 6 -0.75 -2.45 -0.57
N LEU A 7 -0.20 -3.52 0.01
CA LEU A 7 -0.34 -4.89 -0.48
C LEU A 7 -1.47 -5.59 0.26
N PHE A 8 -2.56 -5.88 -0.44
CA PHE A 8 -3.71 -6.61 0.09
C PHE A 8 -3.65 -8.05 -0.43
N THR A 9 -3.62 -9.02 0.48
CA THR A 9 -3.43 -10.48 0.27
C THR A 9 -1.97 -10.96 0.22
N ALA A 10 -1.70 -12.10 0.86
CA ALA A 10 -0.39 -12.77 0.85
C ALA A 10 -0.13 -13.58 -0.43
N GLN A 11 -1.13 -13.69 -1.30
CA GLN A 11 -1.03 -14.42 -2.57
C GLN A 11 -0.46 -13.57 -3.71
N ASP A 12 -0.60 -12.23 -3.61
CA ASP A 12 0.12 -11.31 -4.50
C ASP A 12 1.51 -11.06 -3.93
N ILE A 13 2.52 -11.63 -4.59
CA ILE A 13 3.93 -11.32 -4.29
C ILE A 13 4.29 -10.08 -5.10
N ALA A 14 4.08 -8.90 -4.52
CA ALA A 14 4.60 -7.67 -5.12
C ALA A 14 6.14 -7.62 -4.96
N PRO A 15 6.91 -7.35 -6.02
CA PRO A 15 8.37 -7.36 -5.98
C PRO A 15 8.90 -6.08 -5.33
N ARG A 16 8.73 -5.97 -4.00
CA ARG A 16 9.13 -4.80 -3.19
C ARG A 16 10.51 -4.28 -3.52
N ARG A 17 11.48 -5.19 -3.65
CA ARG A 17 12.89 -4.85 -3.92
C ARG A 17 13.09 -4.18 -5.28
N ASP A 18 12.26 -4.50 -6.27
CA ASP A 18 12.36 -3.90 -7.60
C ASP A 18 11.57 -2.59 -7.66
N GLU A 19 10.42 -2.52 -6.97
CA GLU A 19 9.68 -1.26 -6.77
C GLU A 19 10.54 -0.20 -6.05
N GLU A 20 11.21 -0.56 -4.96
CA GLU A 20 12.10 0.36 -4.22
C GLU A 20 13.31 0.85 -5.04
N LYS A 21 13.72 0.12 -6.08
CA LYS A 21 14.82 0.56 -6.97
C LYS A 21 14.35 1.53 -8.04
N VAL A 22 13.13 1.35 -8.56
CA VAL A 22 12.61 2.09 -9.70
C VAL A 22 11.79 3.30 -9.24
N ASN A 23 11.17 3.21 -8.07
CA ASN A 23 10.29 4.22 -7.50
C ASN A 23 10.81 4.73 -6.15
N SER A 24 10.49 5.98 -5.81
CA SER A 24 10.76 6.52 -4.47
C SER A 24 9.72 6.04 -3.46
N VAL A 25 9.69 4.72 -3.21
CA VAL A 25 8.80 4.09 -2.24
C VAL A 25 9.26 4.46 -0.83
N VAL A 26 8.42 5.18 -0.10
CA VAL A 26 8.69 5.68 1.27
C VAL A 26 7.87 4.95 2.33
N ARG A 27 6.83 4.22 1.91
CA ARG A 27 5.92 3.45 2.78
C ARG A 27 5.49 2.17 2.08
N TRP A 28 5.52 1.08 2.82
CA TRP A 28 5.03 -0.23 2.40
C TRP A 28 4.16 -0.82 3.51
N SER A 29 2.92 -1.14 3.19
CA SER A 29 1.92 -1.67 4.12
C SER A 29 1.42 -3.02 3.64
N ASP A 30 1.53 -4.06 4.48
CA ASP A 30 1.04 -5.40 4.17
C ASP A 30 -0.26 -5.68 4.94
N PHE A 31 -1.33 -6.03 4.22
CA PHE A 31 -2.65 -6.30 4.78
C PHE A 31 -3.10 -7.74 4.49
N HIS A 32 -3.52 -8.45 5.54
CA HIS A 32 -4.01 -9.83 5.45
C HIS A 32 -5.51 -9.94 5.10
N ARG A 33 -6.20 -8.81 4.90
CA ARG A 33 -7.64 -8.75 4.57
C ARG A 33 -7.84 -7.85 3.35
N GLY A 34 -8.58 -8.34 2.37
CA GLY A 34 -8.76 -7.70 1.07
C GLY A 34 -8.04 -8.47 -0.04
N GLY A 35 -8.19 -7.99 -1.27
CA GLY A 35 -7.55 -8.56 -2.45
C GLY A 35 -7.49 -7.55 -3.59
N HIS A 36 -7.66 -8.01 -4.82
CA HIS A 36 -7.64 -7.14 -6.00
C HIS A 36 -8.61 -5.96 -5.92
N PHE A 37 -9.72 -6.11 -5.19
CA PHE A 37 -10.70 -5.05 -4.99
C PHE A 37 -10.62 -4.47 -3.58
N ALA A 38 -9.42 -4.08 -3.13
CA ALA A 38 -9.17 -3.52 -1.80
C ALA A 38 -10.17 -2.43 -1.36
N ALA A 39 -10.58 -1.55 -2.28
CA ALA A 39 -11.57 -0.51 -1.99
C ALA A 39 -12.97 -1.03 -1.65
N MET A 40 -13.34 -2.23 -2.10
CA MET A 40 -14.62 -2.88 -1.78
C MET A 40 -14.47 -3.91 -0.66
N GLU A 41 -13.33 -4.61 -0.60
CA GLU A 41 -13.09 -5.72 0.33
C GLU A 41 -12.55 -5.27 1.70
N ALA A 42 -11.77 -4.19 1.72
CA ALA A 42 -11.18 -3.60 2.92
C ALA A 42 -11.11 -2.06 2.82
N PRO A 43 -12.27 -1.39 2.64
CA PRO A 43 -12.32 0.07 2.46
C PRO A 43 -11.70 0.84 3.63
N ASP A 44 -11.83 0.32 4.85
CA ASP A 44 -11.27 0.92 6.06
C ASP A 44 -9.74 0.92 6.04
N LEU A 45 -9.13 -0.23 5.74
CA LEU A 45 -7.67 -0.37 5.67
C LEU A 45 -7.06 0.48 4.56
N LEU A 46 -7.69 0.51 3.38
CA LEU A 46 -7.24 1.35 2.27
C LEU A 46 -7.35 2.85 2.61
N LEU A 47 -8.47 3.25 3.21
CA LEU A 47 -8.71 4.65 3.56
C LEU A 47 -7.72 5.13 4.62
N ASP A 48 -7.45 4.32 5.63
CA ASP A 48 -6.51 4.65 6.68
C ASP A 48 -5.07 4.73 6.14
N ASP A 49 -4.64 3.82 5.26
CA ASP A 49 -3.31 3.89 4.66
C ASP A 49 -3.10 5.15 3.81
N VAL A 50 -4.12 5.55 3.03
CA VAL A 50 -4.10 6.80 2.28
C VAL A 50 -4.01 8.01 3.21
N ARG A 51 -4.81 8.02 4.28
CA ARG A 51 -4.80 9.12 5.27
C ARG A 51 -3.46 9.24 5.96
N ASP A 52 -2.90 8.13 6.40
CA ASP A 52 -1.58 8.07 7.04
C ASP A 52 -0.49 8.60 6.13
N PHE A 53 -0.51 8.20 4.85
CA PHE A 53 0.44 8.68 3.87
C PHE A 53 0.42 10.20 3.78
N PHE A 54 -0.76 10.81 3.55
CA PHE A 54 -0.86 12.27 3.41
C PHE A 54 -0.64 13.02 4.74
N ALA A 55 -0.99 12.42 5.89
CA ALA A 55 -0.72 13.01 7.19
C ALA A 55 0.78 13.20 7.45
N ALA A 56 1.64 12.35 6.90
CA ALA A 56 3.09 12.47 7.02
C ALA A 56 3.70 13.62 6.18
N TYR A 57 2.94 14.21 5.25
CA TYR A 57 3.37 15.31 4.37
C TYR A 57 2.60 16.62 4.61
N ARG A 58 1.78 16.67 5.65
CA ARG A 58 1.12 17.88 6.13
C ARG A 58 2.05 18.68 7.04
#